data_AF-A0A095DIT9-F1
#
_entry.id   AF-A0A095DIT9-F1
#
_cell.length_a   1.000
_cell.length_b   1.000
_cell.length_c   1.000
_cell.angle_alpha   90.00
_cell.angle_beta   90.00
_cell.angle_gamma   90.00
#
_symmetry.space_group_name_H-M   'P 1'
#
loop_
_entity.id
_entity.type
_entity.pdbx_description
1 polymer ?
#
loop_
_entity_poly.entity_id
_entity_poly.type
_entity_poly.pdbx_seq_one_letter_code
_entity_poly.pdbx_strand_id
1 'polypeptide(L)'
;MKWPSWEKKRVQIFNGLTAAAQTVPMAGLISNIEKETLSRQFVASLRREEYFRVIQNRGPIAANRANPHNAAFEAELGIVHLLQTGQLDEAAWLIFLMVYFAKPEDSGWTRLKQVYGRLGNGRWDWATVSAAPQQFTAWLAANWQAIGGKFGNHRKYESLRPNARRAMGPAVETYVAWVQQGGGHQQHFAGLVLEAGNDPHAIFDKFYRALPVNGFGRLGRFDWVSMLGRYGLVPASAGTAYLKGATGPAGGARLLFQNDRNGNASDAAVQMWLDQLDQHIGVGMEVMEDALCNWQKSPALFVHFKG
;
A
#
# COMPACT_ATOMS: atom_id res chain seq x y z
N MET A 1 -21.83 -7.89 10.20
CA MET A 1 -21.00 -6.91 10.94
C MET A 1 -21.45 -5.52 10.54
N LYS A 2 -21.98 -4.73 11.48
CA LYS A 2 -22.34 -3.33 11.21
C LYS A 2 -21.08 -2.50 11.42
N TRP A 3 -20.58 -1.86 10.37
CA TRP A 3 -19.41 -0.99 10.49
C TRP A 3 -19.72 0.14 11.49
N PRO A 4 -18.79 0.46 12.41
CA PRO A 4 -19.03 1.52 13.39
C PRO A 4 -19.29 2.85 12.67
N SER A 5 -20.12 3.71 13.28
CA SER A 5 -20.24 5.08 12.81
C SER A 5 -18.91 5.81 13.03
N TRP A 6 -18.41 6.46 11.98
CA TRP A 6 -17.18 7.25 12.05
C TRP A 6 -17.47 8.74 12.26
N GLU A 7 -18.72 9.09 12.55
CA GLU A 7 -19.14 10.49 12.69
C GLU A 7 -18.39 11.22 13.80
N LYS A 8 -18.19 10.55 14.96
CA LYS A 8 -17.41 11.12 16.06
C LYS A 8 -15.96 11.41 15.64
N LYS A 9 -15.30 10.48 14.93
CA LYS A 9 -13.92 10.66 14.46
C LYS A 9 -13.85 11.73 13.36
N ARG A 10 -14.84 11.80 12.47
CA ARG A 10 -14.97 12.87 11.46
C ARG A 10 -15.03 14.25 12.12
N VAL A 11 -15.92 14.42 13.10
CA VAL A 11 -16.05 15.68 13.87
C VAL A 11 -14.76 16.00 14.62
N GLN A 12 -14.11 15.01 15.24
CA GLN A 12 -12.82 15.20 15.89
C GLN A 12 -11.75 15.71 14.90
N ILE A 13 -11.65 15.11 13.72
CA ILE A 13 -10.70 15.55 12.68
C ILE A 13 -11.03 16.96 12.19
N PHE A 14 -12.31 17.26 11.94
CA PHE A 14 -12.74 18.60 11.55
C PHE A 14 -12.33 19.67 12.57
N ASN A 15 -12.54 19.38 13.87
CA ASN A 15 -12.14 20.28 14.95
C ASN A 15 -10.61 20.38 15.04
N GLY A 16 -9.90 19.27 14.87
CA GLY A 16 -8.43 19.24 14.83
C GLY A 16 -7.85 20.07 13.67
N LEU A 17 -8.44 20.01 12.48
CA LEU A 17 -8.08 20.87 11.34
C LEU A 17 -8.33 22.36 11.66
N THR A 18 -9.41 22.65 12.37
CA THR A 18 -9.73 24.03 12.80
C THR A 18 -8.70 24.55 13.82
N ALA A 19 -8.29 23.71 14.77
CA ALA A 19 -7.25 24.06 15.74
C ALA A 19 -5.88 24.23 15.05
N ALA A 20 -5.50 23.29 14.17
CA ALA A 20 -4.23 23.32 13.45
C ALA A 20 -4.08 24.56 12.57
N ALA A 21 -5.18 25.10 12.02
CA ALA A 21 -5.15 26.33 11.22
C ALA A 21 -4.70 27.58 12.00
N GLN A 22 -4.62 27.51 13.34
CA GLN A 22 -4.09 28.60 14.19
C GLN A 22 -2.56 28.60 14.25
N THR A 23 -1.91 27.47 13.96
CA THR A 23 -0.47 27.26 14.13
C THR A 23 0.24 26.85 12.84
N VAL A 24 -0.50 26.33 11.87
CA VAL A 24 -0.02 25.81 10.59
C VAL A 24 -0.74 26.54 9.45
N PRO A 25 -0.04 26.97 8.38
CA PRO A 25 -0.68 27.68 7.28
C PRO A 25 -1.61 26.74 6.51
N MET A 26 -2.92 26.76 6.76
CA MET A 26 -3.92 25.89 6.12
C MET A 26 -4.67 26.59 4.98
N ALA A 27 -3.94 27.27 4.09
CA ALA A 27 -4.53 28.17 3.09
C ALA A 27 -5.50 27.49 2.12
N GLY A 28 -5.38 26.18 1.90
CA GLY A 28 -6.27 25.39 1.04
C GLY A 28 -7.63 25.04 1.65
N LEU A 29 -7.85 25.33 2.94
CA LEU A 29 -9.14 25.13 3.61
C LEU A 29 -9.94 26.43 3.62
N ILE A 30 -10.31 26.90 2.43
CA ILE A 30 -10.94 28.21 2.20
C ILE A 30 -12.29 28.31 2.93
N SER A 31 -13.05 27.22 2.98
CA SER A 31 -14.34 27.17 3.67
C SER A 31 -14.50 25.90 4.51
N ASN A 32 -15.63 25.79 5.20
CA ASN A 32 -15.99 24.56 5.91
C ASN A 32 -16.24 23.38 4.96
N ILE A 33 -16.50 23.61 3.66
CA ILE A 33 -16.73 22.54 2.69
C ILE A 33 -15.43 21.77 2.41
N GLU A 34 -14.30 22.46 2.18
CA GLU A 34 -13.01 21.82 1.96
C GLU A 34 -12.56 21.06 3.20
N LYS A 35 -12.75 21.66 4.38
CA LYS A 35 -12.43 21.04 5.67
C LYS A 35 -13.27 19.79 5.92
N GLU A 36 -14.57 19.85 5.63
CA GLU A 36 -15.47 18.71 5.73
C GLU A 36 -15.06 17.58 4.77
N THR A 37 -14.72 17.95 3.54
CA THR A 37 -14.28 17.00 2.51
C THR A 37 -12.99 16.31 2.91
N LEU A 38 -11.98 17.07 3.37
CA LEU A 38 -10.72 16.52 3.86
C LEU A 38 -10.93 15.63 5.08
N SER A 39 -11.79 16.05 6.03
CA SER A 39 -12.15 15.23 7.20
C SER A 39 -12.74 13.88 6.81
N ARG A 40 -13.58 13.84 5.77
CA ARG A 40 -14.14 12.60 5.21
C ARG A 40 -13.09 11.75 4.51
N GLN A 41 -12.14 12.35 3.81
CA GLN A 41 -11.03 11.61 3.19
C GLN A 41 -10.15 10.94 4.26
N PHE A 42 -9.80 11.65 5.33
CA PHE A 42 -9.09 11.03 6.46
C PHE A 42 -9.86 9.86 7.09
N VAL A 43 -11.18 10.01 7.27
CA VAL A 43 -12.02 8.90 7.76
C VAL A 43 -12.04 7.72 6.79
N ALA A 44 -12.09 7.98 5.48
CA ALA A 44 -12.04 6.92 4.47
C ALA A 44 -10.71 6.15 4.53
N SER A 45 -9.59 6.84 4.64
CA SER A 45 -8.26 6.22 4.79
C SER A 45 -8.12 5.48 6.12
N LEU A 46 -8.61 6.03 7.25
CA LEU A 46 -8.64 5.32 8.54
C LEU A 46 -9.47 4.03 8.51
N ARG A 47 -10.59 4.02 7.78
CA ARG A 47 -11.40 2.80 7.60
C ARG A 47 -10.63 1.71 6.86
N ARG A 48 -9.74 2.09 5.94
CA ARG A 48 -8.88 1.15 5.23
C ARG A 48 -7.86 0.52 6.18
N GLU A 49 -7.25 1.29 7.07
CA GLU A 49 -6.38 0.73 8.12
C GLU A 49 -7.16 -0.20 9.05
N GLU A 50 -8.35 0.23 9.49
CA GLU A 50 -9.21 -0.57 10.35
C GLU A 50 -9.66 -1.88 9.68
N TYR A 51 -9.89 -1.87 8.36
CA TYR A 51 -10.25 -3.07 7.62
C TYR A 51 -9.20 -4.18 7.79
N PHE A 52 -7.92 -3.86 7.66
CA PHE A 52 -6.85 -4.84 7.84
C PHE A 52 -6.83 -5.39 9.26
N ARG A 53 -7.05 -4.55 10.27
CA ARG A 53 -7.17 -4.98 11.67
C ARG A 53 -8.37 -5.92 11.88
N VAL A 54 -9.52 -5.59 11.29
CA VAL A 54 -10.75 -6.37 11.41
C VAL A 54 -10.61 -7.74 10.76
N ILE A 55 -10.05 -7.84 9.56
CA ILE A 55 -9.93 -9.14 8.89
C ILE A 55 -8.95 -10.08 9.59
N GLN A 56 -7.94 -9.55 10.29
CA GLN A 56 -7.02 -10.35 11.10
C GLN A 56 -7.66 -10.85 12.39
N ASN A 57 -8.57 -10.06 12.98
CA ASN A 57 -9.18 -10.37 14.28
C ASN A 57 -10.53 -11.11 14.20
N ARG A 58 -11.05 -11.38 13.00
CA ARG A 58 -12.39 -11.99 12.85
C ARG A 58 -12.44 -13.52 13.05
N GLY A 59 -11.35 -14.13 13.50
CA GLY A 59 -11.23 -15.58 13.72
C GLY A 59 -10.66 -16.35 12.51
N PRO A 60 -10.76 -17.69 12.52
CA PRO A 60 -10.13 -18.55 11.51
C PRO A 60 -10.62 -18.25 10.08
N ILE A 61 -9.67 -18.17 9.15
CA ILE A 61 -9.94 -17.99 7.72
C ILE A 61 -9.77 -19.31 6.98
N ALA A 62 -10.75 -19.66 6.13
CA ALA A 62 -10.72 -20.89 5.34
C ALA A 62 -9.59 -20.89 4.30
N ALA A 63 -8.93 -22.04 4.13
CA ALA A 63 -7.83 -22.24 3.17
C ALA A 63 -8.19 -21.87 1.73
N ASN A 64 -9.47 -22.02 1.35
CA ASN A 64 -9.98 -21.63 0.03
C ASN A 64 -9.76 -20.14 -0.30
N ARG A 65 -9.55 -19.27 0.70
CA ARG A 65 -9.22 -17.85 0.48
C ARG A 65 -7.81 -17.66 -0.09
N ALA A 66 -6.87 -18.55 0.24
CA ALA A 66 -5.49 -18.52 -0.26
C ALA A 66 -5.27 -19.36 -1.53
N ASN A 67 -6.24 -20.21 -1.91
CA ASN A 67 -6.11 -21.09 -3.07
C ASN A 67 -6.55 -20.38 -4.38
N PRO A 68 -5.63 -20.07 -5.31
CA PRO A 68 -5.98 -19.37 -6.56
C PRO A 68 -6.84 -20.21 -7.53
N HIS A 69 -7.02 -21.50 -7.29
CA HIS A 69 -7.93 -22.35 -8.07
C HIS A 69 -9.36 -22.35 -7.52
N ASN A 70 -9.59 -21.77 -6.35
CA ASN A 70 -10.92 -21.70 -5.76
C ASN A 70 -11.65 -20.41 -6.20
N ALA A 71 -12.96 -20.50 -6.40
CA ALA A 71 -13.80 -19.32 -6.69
C ALA A 71 -13.79 -18.29 -5.55
N ALA A 72 -13.63 -18.74 -4.30
CA ALA A 72 -13.59 -17.90 -3.11
C ALA A 72 -12.22 -17.24 -2.84
N PHE A 73 -11.21 -17.44 -3.71
CA PHE A 73 -9.92 -16.79 -3.60
C PHE A 73 -10.06 -15.28 -3.38
N GLU A 74 -9.39 -14.77 -2.35
CA GLU A 74 -9.39 -13.35 -2.01
C GLU A 74 -8.05 -13.08 -1.33
N ALA A 75 -7.19 -12.28 -1.97
CA ALA A 75 -5.78 -12.20 -1.57
C ALA A 75 -5.60 -11.66 -0.14
N GLU A 76 -6.42 -10.70 0.28
CA GLU A 76 -6.31 -10.06 1.59
C GLU A 76 -6.63 -11.05 2.71
N LEU A 77 -7.67 -11.89 2.53
CA LEU A 77 -8.02 -12.97 3.44
C LEU A 77 -7.08 -14.17 3.30
N GLY A 78 -6.56 -14.42 2.10
CA GLY A 78 -5.56 -15.46 1.85
C GLY A 78 -4.30 -15.23 2.68
N ILE A 79 -3.82 -13.98 2.74
CA ILE A 79 -2.69 -13.59 3.60
C ILE A 79 -2.99 -13.90 5.07
N VAL A 80 -4.18 -13.53 5.58
CA VAL A 80 -4.56 -13.85 6.97
C VAL A 80 -4.54 -15.36 7.23
N HIS A 81 -5.07 -16.18 6.31
CA HIS A 81 -5.01 -17.63 6.44
C HIS A 81 -3.56 -18.16 6.49
N LEU A 82 -2.69 -17.66 5.61
CA LEU A 82 -1.29 -18.06 5.57
C LEU A 82 -0.57 -17.72 6.88
N LEU A 83 -0.82 -16.53 7.43
CA LEU A 83 -0.26 -16.13 8.74
C LEU A 83 -0.81 -16.96 9.89
N GLN A 84 -2.12 -17.24 9.91
CA GLN A 84 -2.75 -18.12 10.92
C GLN A 84 -2.20 -19.56 10.89
N THR A 85 -1.62 -19.98 9.77
CA THR A 85 -1.03 -21.32 9.58
C THR A 85 0.50 -21.32 9.59
N GLY A 86 1.13 -20.20 9.96
CA GLY A 86 2.59 -20.09 10.08
C GLY A 86 3.35 -20.03 8.75
N GLN A 87 2.66 -19.80 7.62
CA GLN A 87 3.26 -19.73 6.28
C GLN A 87 3.74 -18.30 5.95
N LEU A 88 4.75 -17.82 6.68
CA LEU A 88 5.25 -16.44 6.59
C LEU A 88 5.78 -16.09 5.20
N ASP A 89 6.67 -16.91 4.63
CA ASP A 89 7.25 -16.63 3.32
C ASP A 89 6.17 -16.56 2.22
N GLU A 90 5.18 -17.45 2.27
CA GLU A 90 4.06 -17.44 1.33
C GLU A 90 3.18 -16.22 1.49
N ALA A 91 2.96 -15.76 2.73
CA ALA A 91 2.22 -14.53 3.01
C ALA A 91 2.97 -13.30 2.48
N ALA A 92 4.29 -13.22 2.69
CA ALA A 92 5.13 -12.14 2.19
C ALA A 92 5.16 -12.11 0.65
N TRP A 93 5.23 -13.29 0.03
CA TRP A 93 5.14 -13.44 -1.42
C TRP A 93 3.77 -12.98 -1.96
N LEU A 94 2.68 -13.39 -1.33
CA LEU A 94 1.34 -12.96 -1.73
C LEU A 94 1.15 -11.45 -1.55
N ILE A 95 1.73 -10.84 -0.50
CA ILE A 95 1.77 -9.37 -0.33
C ILE A 95 2.54 -8.71 -1.48
N PHE A 96 3.71 -9.24 -1.87
CA PHE A 96 4.45 -8.73 -3.02
C PHE A 96 3.60 -8.73 -4.29
N LEU A 97 2.92 -9.85 -4.60
CA LEU A 97 2.02 -9.96 -5.75
C LEU A 97 0.84 -8.98 -5.66
N MET A 98 0.23 -8.89 -4.48
CA MET A 98 -0.89 -8.00 -4.20
C MET A 98 -0.54 -6.54 -4.47
N VAL A 99 0.67 -6.11 -4.08
CA VAL A 99 1.18 -4.77 -4.34
C VAL A 99 1.60 -4.60 -5.80
N TYR A 100 2.23 -5.60 -6.41
CA TYR A 100 2.65 -5.54 -7.82
C TYR A 100 1.45 -5.33 -8.74
N PHE A 101 0.35 -6.05 -8.51
CA PHE A 101 -0.86 -5.95 -9.31
C PHE A 101 -1.78 -4.81 -8.90
N ALA A 102 -1.88 -4.51 -7.61
CA ALA A 102 -2.98 -3.76 -7.00
C ALA A 102 -4.37 -4.34 -7.37
N LYS A 103 -5.43 -3.83 -6.73
CA LYS A 103 -6.81 -4.30 -6.93
C LYS A 103 -7.62 -3.29 -7.75
N PRO A 104 -7.88 -3.54 -9.04
CA PRO A 104 -8.88 -2.77 -9.78
C PRO A 104 -10.30 -2.96 -9.23
N GLU A 105 -11.13 -1.91 -9.27
CA GLU A 105 -12.55 -1.98 -8.89
C GLU A 105 -13.35 -2.96 -9.79
N ASP A 106 -13.02 -3.04 -11.09
CA ASP A 106 -13.79 -3.80 -12.07
C ASP A 106 -13.43 -5.30 -12.10
N SER A 107 -12.15 -5.64 -12.00
CA SER A 107 -11.66 -7.01 -12.17
C SER A 107 -11.19 -7.68 -10.86
N GLY A 108 -11.15 -6.93 -9.76
CA GLY A 108 -10.70 -7.41 -8.45
C GLY A 108 -9.33 -8.09 -8.54
N TRP A 109 -9.20 -9.28 -7.94
CA TRP A 109 -7.95 -10.03 -7.93
C TRP A 109 -7.74 -10.94 -9.15
N THR A 110 -8.51 -10.79 -10.24
CA THR A 110 -8.43 -11.72 -11.40
C THR A 110 -7.02 -11.87 -11.96
N ARG A 111 -6.30 -10.76 -12.18
CA ARG A 111 -4.93 -10.78 -12.74
C ARG A 111 -3.97 -11.50 -11.80
N LEU A 112 -4.01 -11.16 -10.51
CA LEU A 112 -3.20 -11.82 -9.48
C LEU A 112 -3.52 -13.31 -9.42
N LYS A 113 -4.80 -13.67 -9.32
CA LYS A 113 -5.28 -15.06 -9.23
C LYS A 113 -4.78 -15.90 -10.41
N GLN A 114 -4.83 -15.36 -11.62
CA GLN A 114 -4.41 -16.07 -12.83
C GLN A 114 -2.89 -16.24 -12.94
N VAL A 115 -2.12 -15.23 -12.55
CA VAL A 115 -0.65 -15.34 -12.47
C VAL A 115 -0.28 -16.33 -11.39
N TYR A 116 -0.74 -16.10 -10.18
CA TYR A 116 -0.42 -16.89 -9.00
C TYR A 116 -0.86 -18.35 -9.12
N GLY A 117 -2.03 -18.60 -9.71
CA GLY A 117 -2.56 -19.93 -9.99
C GLY A 117 -2.19 -20.50 -11.36
N ARG A 118 -1.16 -19.98 -12.04
CA ARG A 118 -0.66 -20.52 -13.32
C ARG A 118 -1.75 -20.81 -14.36
N LEU A 119 -2.75 -19.93 -14.47
CA LEU A 119 -3.94 -20.11 -15.31
C LEU A 119 -4.67 -21.46 -15.09
N GLY A 120 -4.66 -21.96 -13.85
CA GLY A 120 -5.25 -23.25 -13.47
C GLY A 120 -4.26 -24.41 -13.35
N ASN A 121 -3.01 -24.26 -13.81
CA ASN A 121 -2.05 -25.36 -13.94
C ASN A 121 -1.05 -25.44 -12.78
N GLY A 122 -1.53 -25.29 -11.55
CA GLY A 122 -0.72 -25.25 -10.32
C GLY A 122 -0.52 -23.84 -9.77
N ARG A 123 0.46 -23.65 -8.89
CA ARG A 123 0.69 -22.38 -8.18
C ARG A 123 2.13 -21.92 -8.34
N TRP A 124 2.34 -20.62 -8.55
CA TRP A 124 3.61 -19.97 -8.32
C TRP A 124 3.68 -19.58 -6.84
N ASP A 125 3.78 -20.57 -5.96
CA ASP A 125 4.06 -20.34 -4.54
C ASP A 125 5.53 -19.94 -4.34
N TRP A 126 5.87 -19.50 -3.14
CA TRP A 126 7.20 -19.05 -2.80
C TRP A 126 8.24 -20.16 -3.01
N ALA A 127 7.96 -21.38 -2.57
CA ALA A 127 8.88 -22.51 -2.73
C ALA A 127 9.22 -22.75 -4.22
N THR A 128 8.21 -22.73 -5.08
CA THR A 128 8.38 -22.92 -6.53
C THR A 128 9.10 -21.72 -7.17
N VAL A 129 8.67 -20.49 -6.87
CA VAL A 129 9.19 -19.28 -7.52
C VAL A 129 10.63 -18.97 -7.07
N SER A 130 10.96 -19.25 -5.81
CA SER A 130 12.29 -19.00 -5.27
C SER A 130 13.31 -20.03 -5.73
N ALA A 131 12.91 -21.29 -5.91
CA ALA A 131 13.79 -22.33 -6.44
C ALA A 131 14.16 -22.11 -7.92
N ALA A 132 13.26 -21.52 -8.72
CA ALA A 132 13.48 -21.34 -10.15
C ALA A 132 12.79 -20.07 -10.71
N PRO A 133 13.24 -18.86 -10.34
CA PRO A 133 12.57 -17.62 -10.74
C PRO A 133 12.55 -17.41 -12.26
N GLN A 134 13.53 -17.95 -12.99
CA GLN A 134 13.55 -17.89 -14.45
C GLN A 134 12.40 -18.72 -15.08
N GLN A 135 11.95 -19.79 -14.43
CA GLN A 135 10.79 -20.56 -14.90
C GLN A 135 9.50 -19.77 -14.77
N PHE A 136 9.36 -18.95 -13.72
CA PHE A 136 8.26 -18.00 -13.60
C PHE A 136 8.29 -17.00 -14.75
N THR A 137 9.45 -16.40 -15.02
CA THR A 137 9.61 -15.42 -16.12
C THR A 137 9.30 -16.04 -17.48
N ALA A 138 9.83 -17.23 -17.76
CA ALA A 138 9.58 -17.94 -19.01
C ALA A 138 8.10 -18.31 -19.17
N TRP A 139 7.46 -18.80 -18.11
CA TRP A 139 6.03 -19.08 -18.11
C TRP A 139 5.22 -17.81 -18.36
N LEU A 140 5.53 -16.71 -17.67
CA LEU A 140 4.83 -15.45 -17.86
C LEU A 140 5.00 -14.95 -19.29
N ALA A 141 6.20 -15.09 -19.86
CA ALA A 141 6.47 -14.70 -21.24
C ALA A 141 5.68 -15.50 -22.27
N ALA A 142 5.44 -16.79 -22.01
CA ALA A 142 4.62 -17.63 -22.87
C ALA A 142 3.10 -17.38 -22.70
N ASN A 143 2.66 -16.85 -21.55
CA ASN A 143 1.24 -16.85 -21.17
C ASN A 143 0.62 -15.46 -20.95
N TRP A 144 1.39 -14.36 -21.01
CA TRP A 144 0.91 -13.03 -20.60
C TRP A 144 -0.34 -12.55 -21.35
N GLN A 145 -0.55 -12.99 -22.60
CA GLN A 145 -1.73 -12.63 -23.40
C GLN A 145 -3.02 -13.31 -22.93
N ALA A 146 -2.91 -14.49 -22.32
CA ALA A 146 -4.05 -15.23 -21.77
C ALA A 146 -4.46 -14.71 -20.37
N ILE A 147 -3.65 -13.86 -19.75
CA ILE A 147 -3.90 -13.32 -18.41
C ILE A 147 -4.79 -12.08 -18.52
N GLY A 148 -6.02 -12.23 -18.04
CA GLY A 148 -7.04 -11.19 -17.95
C GLY A 148 -6.90 -10.26 -16.73
N GLY A 149 -7.99 -9.54 -16.44
CA GLY A 149 -8.03 -8.49 -15.43
C GLY A 149 -7.21 -7.25 -15.83
N LYS A 150 -6.96 -6.34 -14.89
CA LYS A 150 -6.16 -5.12 -15.08
C LYS A 150 -5.16 -4.93 -13.94
N PHE A 151 -4.19 -4.05 -14.12
CA PHE A 151 -3.44 -3.50 -12.99
C PHE A 151 -4.31 -2.46 -12.30
N GLY A 152 -4.23 -2.39 -10.97
CA GLY A 152 -4.90 -1.34 -10.20
C GLY A 152 -4.31 0.04 -10.47
N ASN A 153 -4.98 1.09 -10.01
CA ASN A 153 -4.61 2.47 -10.33
C ASN A 153 -3.16 2.83 -9.93
N HIS A 154 -2.70 2.31 -8.79
CA HIS A 154 -1.33 2.52 -8.30
C HIS A 154 -0.25 1.84 -9.17
N ARG A 155 -0.64 0.88 -10.02
CA ARG A 155 0.24 0.01 -10.82
C ARG A 155 -0.07 0.07 -12.31
N LYS A 156 -0.84 1.06 -12.77
CA LYS A 156 -1.34 1.17 -14.16
C LYS A 156 -0.26 1.26 -15.26
N TYR A 157 1.00 1.49 -14.88
CA TYR A 157 2.13 1.56 -15.79
C TYR A 157 3.00 0.29 -15.80
N GLU A 158 2.65 -0.70 -14.98
CA GLU A 158 3.32 -2.01 -14.99
C GLU A 158 2.83 -2.88 -16.14
N SER A 159 3.60 -3.91 -16.49
CA SER A 159 3.32 -4.73 -17.67
C SER A 159 3.67 -6.20 -17.45
N LEU A 160 2.81 -7.08 -17.99
CA LEU A 160 3.14 -8.51 -18.13
C LEU A 160 3.93 -8.83 -19.41
N ARG A 161 3.99 -7.90 -20.38
CA ARG A 161 4.74 -8.10 -21.63
C ARG A 161 6.23 -8.25 -21.34
N PRO A 162 6.91 -9.31 -21.82
CA PRO A 162 8.31 -9.59 -21.49
C PRO A 162 9.30 -8.48 -21.86
N ASN A 163 9.04 -7.81 -22.98
CA ASN A 163 9.91 -6.77 -23.53
C ASN A 163 9.49 -5.34 -23.11
N ALA A 164 8.54 -5.20 -22.19
CA ALA A 164 8.16 -3.88 -21.69
C ALA A 164 9.23 -3.32 -20.74
N ARG A 165 9.37 -1.99 -20.74
CA ARG A 165 10.28 -1.27 -19.82
C ARG A 165 10.04 -1.60 -18.33
N ARG A 166 8.80 -1.92 -17.96
CA ARG A 166 8.37 -2.31 -16.61
C ARG A 166 7.75 -3.70 -16.62
N ALA A 167 8.50 -4.67 -17.12
CA ALA A 167 8.09 -6.06 -17.15
C ALA A 167 8.15 -6.70 -15.75
N MET A 168 7.18 -7.57 -15.45
CA MET A 168 7.10 -8.26 -14.15
C MET A 168 8.19 -9.33 -13.96
N GLY A 169 8.61 -10.05 -15.00
CA GLY A 169 9.62 -11.10 -14.89
C GLY A 169 10.91 -10.62 -14.19
N PRO A 170 11.57 -9.58 -14.70
CA PRO A 170 12.75 -9.00 -14.05
C PRO A 170 12.48 -8.48 -12.63
N ALA A 171 11.29 -7.96 -12.35
CA ALA A 171 10.90 -7.50 -11.01
C ALA A 171 10.81 -8.68 -10.01
N VAL A 172 10.27 -9.83 -10.44
CA VAL A 172 10.20 -11.04 -9.63
C VAL A 172 11.58 -11.63 -9.39
N GLU A 173 12.42 -11.75 -10.43
CA GLU A 173 13.79 -12.24 -10.29
C GLU A 173 14.60 -11.38 -9.31
N THR A 174 14.49 -10.06 -9.43
CA THR A 174 15.14 -9.11 -8.52
C THR A 174 14.65 -9.27 -7.07
N TYR A 175 13.34 -9.42 -6.88
CA TYR A 175 12.76 -9.62 -5.56
C TYR A 175 13.20 -10.94 -4.92
N VAL A 176 13.13 -12.05 -5.68
CA VAL A 176 13.53 -13.39 -5.23
C VAL A 176 15.00 -13.40 -4.83
N ALA A 177 15.88 -12.87 -5.69
CA ALA A 177 17.31 -12.82 -5.40
C ALA A 177 17.61 -12.01 -4.12
N TRP A 178 16.95 -10.86 -3.95
CA TRP A 178 17.11 -10.01 -2.78
C TRP A 178 16.67 -10.70 -1.47
N VAL A 179 15.56 -11.43 -1.49
CA VAL A 179 15.09 -12.18 -0.31
C VAL A 179 15.98 -13.40 -0.02
N GLN A 180 16.42 -14.13 -1.06
CA GLN A 180 17.30 -15.29 -0.89
C GLN A 180 18.69 -14.92 -0.38
N GLN A 181 19.22 -13.75 -0.74
CA GLN A 181 20.48 -13.23 -0.17
C GLN A 181 20.43 -13.11 1.36
N GLY A 182 19.25 -12.83 1.92
CA GLY A 182 19.02 -12.79 3.36
C GLY A 182 18.57 -14.11 3.98
N GLY A 183 18.50 -15.20 3.22
CA GLY A 183 18.13 -16.53 3.72
C GLY A 183 16.62 -16.83 3.80
N GLY A 184 15.77 -16.06 3.10
CA GLY A 184 14.30 -16.19 3.17
C GLY A 184 13.65 -14.94 3.76
N HIS A 185 12.32 -14.79 3.68
CA HIS A 185 11.68 -13.55 4.15
C HIS A 185 11.85 -13.39 5.66
N GLN A 186 11.70 -14.47 6.44
CA GLN A 186 11.83 -14.41 7.89
C GLN A 186 13.20 -13.88 8.34
N GLN A 187 14.30 -14.47 7.87
CA GLN A 187 15.65 -14.08 8.25
C GLN A 187 16.01 -12.70 7.70
N HIS A 188 15.66 -12.44 6.44
CA HIS A 188 15.97 -11.18 5.78
C HIS A 188 15.25 -9.99 6.45
N PHE A 189 13.95 -10.14 6.73
CA PHE A 189 13.17 -9.10 7.38
C PHE A 189 13.64 -8.86 8.83
N ALA A 190 13.98 -9.93 9.57
CA ALA A 190 14.54 -9.79 10.90
C ALA A 190 15.89 -9.04 10.88
N GLY A 191 16.75 -9.32 9.90
CA GLY A 191 18.01 -8.58 9.71
C GLY A 191 17.78 -7.09 9.45
N LEU A 192 16.85 -6.75 8.55
CA LEU A 192 16.49 -5.36 8.27
C LEU A 192 15.92 -4.63 9.50
N VAL A 193 15.09 -5.29 10.30
CA VAL A 193 14.58 -4.75 11.57
C VAL A 193 15.72 -4.51 12.55
N LEU A 194 16.61 -5.49 12.74
CA LEU A 194 17.76 -5.37 13.64
C LEU A 194 18.68 -4.20 13.26
N GLU A 195 18.93 -4.03 11.96
CA GLU A 195 19.75 -2.92 11.45
C GLU A 195 19.08 -1.55 11.62
N ALA A 196 17.75 -1.48 11.58
CA ALA A 196 17.00 -0.24 11.75
C ALA A 196 16.78 0.15 13.22
N GLY A 197 16.83 -0.82 14.14
CA GLY A 197 16.57 -0.61 15.56
C GLY A 197 15.09 -0.74 15.92
N ASN A 198 14.66 -0.05 16.98
CA ASN A 198 13.31 -0.22 17.57
C ASN A 198 12.29 0.87 17.17
N ASP A 199 12.69 1.83 16.33
CA ASP A 199 11.77 2.86 15.85
C ASP A 199 10.99 2.35 14.62
N PRO A 200 9.65 2.23 14.68
CA PRO A 200 8.86 1.77 13.54
C PRO A 200 9.01 2.64 12.30
N HIS A 201 9.37 3.92 12.46
CA HIS A 201 9.61 4.84 11.35
C HIS A 201 10.95 4.58 10.66
N ALA A 202 12.01 4.34 11.45
CA ALA A 202 13.30 3.91 10.94
C ALA A 202 13.21 2.54 10.26
N ILE A 203 12.44 1.60 10.83
CA ILE A 203 12.18 0.29 10.23
C ILE A 203 11.48 0.46 8.88
N PHE A 204 10.43 1.29 8.82
CA PHE A 204 9.75 1.55 7.54
C PHE A 204 10.70 2.10 6.49
N ASP A 205 11.50 3.13 6.84
CA ASP A 205 12.46 3.75 5.91
C ASP A 205 13.52 2.75 5.44
N LYS A 206 14.00 1.87 6.33
CA LYS A 206 14.94 0.80 5.98
C LYS A 206 14.37 -0.12 4.91
N PHE A 207 13.15 -0.64 5.10
CA PHE A 207 12.49 -1.50 4.13
C PHE A 207 12.20 -0.76 2.82
N TYR A 208 11.73 0.48 2.91
CA TYR A 208 11.42 1.32 1.75
C TYR A 208 12.66 1.55 0.88
N ARG A 209 13.83 1.79 1.49
CA ARG A 209 15.09 2.03 0.76
C ARG A 209 15.73 0.75 0.24
N ALA A 210 15.64 -0.34 1.00
CA ALA A 210 16.31 -1.59 0.68
C ALA A 210 15.70 -2.32 -0.52
N LEU A 211 14.41 -2.12 -0.81
CA LEU A 211 13.72 -2.88 -1.87
C LEU A 211 14.23 -2.52 -3.29
N PRO A 212 14.91 -3.45 -3.99
CA PRO A 212 15.58 -3.15 -5.26
C PRO A 212 14.67 -3.33 -6.50
N VAL A 213 13.37 -3.57 -6.29
CA VAL A 213 12.46 -3.97 -7.36
C VAL A 213 12.18 -2.83 -8.35
N ASN A 214 12.60 -3.03 -9.59
CA ASN A 214 12.27 -2.11 -10.68
C ASN A 214 10.74 -2.12 -10.95
N GLY A 215 10.19 -0.96 -11.30
CA GLY A 215 8.74 -0.75 -11.44
C GLY A 215 8.02 -0.43 -10.13
N PHE A 216 8.59 -0.72 -8.95
CA PHE A 216 7.95 -0.29 -7.69
C PHE A 216 8.00 1.23 -7.54
N GLY A 217 9.14 1.86 -7.85
CA GLY A 217 9.33 3.30 -7.65
C GLY A 217 8.96 3.72 -6.22
N ARG A 218 8.58 4.99 -6.02
CA ARG A 218 8.14 5.47 -4.69
C ARG A 218 6.88 4.75 -4.21
N LEU A 219 5.83 4.72 -5.05
CA LEU A 219 4.51 4.25 -4.62
C LEU A 219 4.48 2.76 -4.30
N GLY A 220 5.06 1.92 -5.16
CA GLY A 220 5.13 0.47 -4.91
C GLY A 220 5.96 0.11 -3.69
N ARG A 221 7.06 0.84 -3.42
CA ARG A 221 7.85 0.65 -2.19
C ARG A 221 7.03 1.02 -0.96
N PHE A 222 6.39 2.18 -0.98
CA PHE A 222 5.55 2.64 0.12
C PHE A 222 4.41 1.64 0.39
N ASP A 223 3.63 1.30 -0.63
CA ASP A 223 2.53 0.33 -0.53
C ASP A 223 3.01 -1.04 -0.02
N TRP A 224 4.18 -1.50 -0.45
CA TRP A 224 4.74 -2.77 0.00
C TRP A 224 5.07 -2.79 1.48
N VAL A 225 5.79 -1.79 1.98
CA VAL A 225 6.14 -1.72 3.41
C VAL A 225 4.88 -1.52 4.26
N SER A 226 3.96 -0.65 3.82
CA SER A 226 2.66 -0.47 4.49
C SER A 226 1.88 -1.77 4.58
N MET A 227 1.84 -2.59 3.52
CA MET A 227 1.18 -3.89 3.58
C MET A 227 1.86 -4.88 4.53
N LEU A 228 3.20 -4.90 4.58
CA LEU A 228 3.92 -5.73 5.56
C LEU A 228 3.59 -5.31 7.00
N GLY A 229 3.56 -4.00 7.27
CA GLY A 229 3.20 -3.43 8.58
C GLY A 229 1.76 -3.73 8.97
N ARG A 230 0.79 -3.50 8.06
CA ARG A 230 -0.63 -3.77 8.27
C ARG A 230 -0.93 -5.21 8.63
N TYR A 231 -0.21 -6.17 8.06
CA TYR A 231 -0.34 -7.60 8.36
C TYR A 231 0.56 -8.09 9.51
N GLY A 232 1.31 -7.19 10.13
CA GLY A 232 2.18 -7.54 11.26
C GLY A 232 3.38 -8.41 10.91
N LEU A 233 3.80 -8.47 9.63
CA LEU A 233 5.03 -9.18 9.25
C LEU A 233 6.27 -8.43 9.74
N VAL A 234 6.16 -7.10 9.86
CA VAL A 234 7.22 -6.24 10.37
C VAL A 234 6.61 -5.12 11.23
N PRO A 235 7.26 -4.68 12.31
CA PRO A 235 6.77 -3.59 13.15
C PRO A 235 7.11 -2.22 12.54
N ALA A 236 6.61 -1.96 11.34
CA ALA A 236 6.91 -0.74 10.57
C ALA A 236 5.68 0.15 10.40
N SER A 237 5.87 1.47 10.48
CA SER A 237 4.87 2.47 10.13
C SER A 237 5.54 3.69 9.51
N ALA A 238 4.93 4.31 8.51
CA ALA A 238 5.55 5.45 7.83
C ALA A 238 5.75 6.64 8.79
N GLY A 239 6.99 7.12 8.92
CA GLY A 239 7.31 8.33 9.70
C GLY A 239 7.24 9.63 8.91
N THR A 240 7.10 9.55 7.59
CA THR A 240 6.89 10.72 6.71
C THR A 240 5.86 10.38 5.66
N ALA A 241 5.36 11.38 4.93
CA ALA A 241 4.47 11.16 3.79
C ALA A 241 5.23 10.83 2.48
N TYR A 242 6.58 10.67 2.53
CA TYR A 242 7.43 10.34 1.38
C TYR A 242 7.10 11.19 0.14
N LEU A 243 7.08 12.51 0.30
CA LEU A 243 6.64 13.48 -0.72
C LEU A 243 7.57 13.54 -1.93
N LYS A 244 8.86 13.25 -1.74
CA LYS A 244 9.86 13.32 -2.81
C LYS A 244 9.53 12.35 -3.95
N GLY A 245 9.32 12.92 -5.14
CA GLY A 245 8.94 12.15 -6.33
C GLY A 245 7.49 11.67 -6.34
N ALA A 246 6.67 12.10 -5.37
CA ALA A 246 5.24 11.84 -5.35
C ALA A 246 4.49 13.02 -5.97
N THR A 247 3.55 12.75 -6.88
CA THR A 247 2.75 13.80 -7.53
C THR A 247 1.44 14.06 -6.79
N GLY A 248 0.73 12.99 -6.43
CA GLY A 248 -0.56 13.04 -5.70
C GLY A 248 -0.45 13.62 -4.29
N PRO A 249 0.22 12.95 -3.34
CA PRO A 249 0.29 13.42 -1.95
C PRO A 249 1.06 14.73 -1.81
N ALA A 250 2.14 14.95 -2.58
CA ALA A 250 2.85 16.23 -2.55
C ALA A 250 1.98 17.38 -3.08
N GLY A 251 1.29 17.18 -4.20
CA GLY A 251 0.34 18.17 -4.72
C GLY A 251 -0.80 18.44 -3.75
N GLY A 252 -1.29 17.42 -3.04
CA GLY A 252 -2.33 17.59 -2.03
C GLY A 252 -1.87 18.30 -0.77
N ALA A 253 -0.67 18.00 -0.28
CA ALA A 253 -0.09 18.71 0.85
C ALA A 253 0.21 20.19 0.50
N ARG A 254 0.73 20.45 -0.69
CA ARG A 254 0.96 21.83 -1.18
C ARG A 254 -0.36 22.59 -1.34
N LEU A 255 -1.38 21.95 -1.91
CA LEU A 255 -2.72 22.53 -1.97
C LEU A 255 -3.26 22.86 -0.59
N LEU A 256 -3.11 21.95 0.38
CA LEU A 256 -3.58 22.17 1.75
C LEU A 256 -2.91 23.39 2.38
N PHE A 257 -1.58 23.50 2.27
CA PHE A 257 -0.84 24.52 3.02
C PHE A 257 -0.67 25.86 2.29
N GLN A 258 -0.61 25.84 0.96
CA GLN A 258 -0.31 27.01 0.13
C GLN A 258 -1.48 27.43 -0.77
N ASN A 259 -2.61 26.71 -0.73
CA ASN A 259 -3.71 26.86 -1.67
C ASN A 259 -3.29 26.72 -3.15
N ASP A 260 -2.18 26.02 -3.39
CA ASP A 260 -1.64 25.77 -4.73
C ASP A 260 -0.98 24.39 -4.77
N ARG A 261 -1.42 23.55 -5.70
CA ARG A 261 -0.85 22.21 -5.93
C ARG A 261 0.62 22.27 -6.36
N ASN A 262 1.03 23.37 -6.98
CA ASN A 262 2.38 23.61 -7.48
C ASN A 262 3.14 24.62 -6.60
N GLY A 263 2.66 24.88 -5.38
CA GLY A 263 3.31 25.80 -4.44
C GLY A 263 4.80 25.48 -4.28
N ASN A 264 5.60 26.49 -3.95
CA ASN A 264 7.07 26.44 -4.04
C ASN A 264 7.79 25.97 -2.77
N ALA A 265 7.08 25.70 -1.66
CA ALA A 265 7.71 25.23 -0.43
C ALA A 265 8.57 23.97 -0.64
N SER A 266 9.64 23.78 0.10
CA SER A 266 10.42 22.53 -0.03
C SER A 266 9.62 21.33 0.50
N ASP A 267 9.92 20.11 0.03
CA ASP A 267 9.30 18.90 0.58
C ASP A 267 9.54 18.76 2.09
N ALA A 268 10.68 19.26 2.59
CA ALA A 268 10.98 19.29 4.02
C ALA A 268 10.07 20.26 4.79
N ALA A 269 9.82 21.46 4.27
CA ALA A 269 8.89 22.41 4.88
C ALA A 269 7.45 21.84 4.89
N VAL A 270 7.02 21.23 3.78
CA VAL A 270 5.71 20.60 3.69
C VAL A 270 5.60 19.42 4.66
N GLN A 271 6.64 18.59 4.79
CA GLN A 271 6.65 17.49 5.77
C GLN A 271 6.53 18.02 7.20
N MET A 272 7.27 19.07 7.55
CA MET A 272 7.17 19.69 8.88
C MET A 272 5.75 20.18 9.19
N TRP A 273 5.03 20.73 8.21
CA TRP A 273 3.62 21.12 8.38
C TRP A 273 2.70 19.90 8.52
N LEU A 274 2.98 18.80 7.82
CA LEU A 274 2.24 17.54 8.01
C LEU A 274 2.46 16.96 9.40
N ASP A 275 3.68 17.01 9.93
CA ASP A 275 4.01 16.54 11.28
C ASP A 275 3.26 17.38 12.33
N GLN A 276 3.26 18.71 12.18
CA GLN A 276 2.48 19.61 13.05
C GLN A 276 0.98 19.37 12.95
N LEU A 277 0.44 19.17 11.74
CA LEU A 277 -0.96 18.81 11.56
C LEU A 277 -1.28 17.49 12.27
N ASP A 278 -0.43 16.47 12.13
CA ASP A 278 -0.70 15.16 12.72
C ASP A 278 -0.71 15.19 14.25
N GLN A 279 0.02 16.12 14.89
CA GLN A 279 -0.11 16.36 16.33
C GLN A 279 -1.53 16.78 16.76
N HIS A 280 -2.30 17.39 15.86
CA HIS A 280 -3.69 17.79 16.13
C HIS A 280 -4.72 16.70 15.82
N ILE A 281 -4.52 15.90 14.78
CA ILE A 281 -5.54 14.95 14.29
C ILE A 281 -5.21 13.47 14.59
N GLY A 282 -3.94 13.14 14.80
CA GLY A 282 -3.43 11.83 15.18
C GLY A 282 -3.90 10.73 14.24
N VAL A 283 -3.58 10.85 12.96
CA VAL A 283 -3.97 9.88 11.92
C VAL A 283 -2.77 9.11 11.35
N GLY A 284 -1.55 9.64 11.48
CA GLY A 284 -0.34 9.04 10.96
C GLY A 284 -0.11 9.27 9.47
N MET A 285 1.12 9.03 9.00
CA MET A 285 1.56 9.47 7.67
C MET A 285 1.03 8.63 6.50
N GLU A 286 0.67 7.37 6.73
CA GLU A 286 0.04 6.53 5.69
C GLU A 286 -1.37 7.03 5.36
N VAL A 287 -2.13 7.38 6.40
CA VAL A 287 -3.44 8.01 6.25
C VAL A 287 -3.33 9.40 5.67
N MET A 288 -2.30 10.16 6.08
CA MET A 288 -2.01 11.49 5.53
C MET A 288 -1.75 11.45 4.02
N GLU A 289 -0.92 10.51 3.58
CA GLU A 289 -0.56 10.31 2.19
C GLU A 289 -1.79 10.01 1.32
N ASP A 290 -2.59 9.03 1.71
CA ASP A 290 -3.75 8.57 0.94
C ASP A 290 -4.87 9.63 0.94
N ALA A 291 -5.17 10.22 2.09
CA ALA A 291 -6.22 11.23 2.21
C ALA A 291 -5.90 12.48 1.37
N LEU A 292 -4.66 12.98 1.41
CA LEU A 292 -4.26 14.16 0.63
C LEU A 292 -4.19 13.88 -0.87
N CYS A 293 -3.71 12.68 -1.25
CA CYS A 293 -3.69 12.24 -2.64
C CYS A 293 -5.10 12.22 -3.26
N ASN A 294 -6.10 11.81 -2.47
CA ASN A 294 -7.49 11.75 -2.90
C ASN A 294 -8.20 13.10 -2.81
N TRP A 295 -8.05 13.83 -1.70
CA TRP A 295 -8.67 15.14 -1.48
C TRP A 295 -8.33 16.14 -2.60
N GLN A 296 -7.07 16.21 -3.02
CA GLN A 296 -6.63 17.18 -4.04
C GLN A 296 -7.28 17.01 -5.42
N LYS A 297 -7.90 15.86 -5.69
CA LYS A 297 -8.65 15.62 -6.95
C LYS A 297 -9.99 16.37 -6.94
N SER A 298 -10.59 16.57 -5.77
CA SER A 298 -11.90 17.21 -5.62
C SER A 298 -12.02 17.85 -4.22
N PRO A 299 -11.35 18.99 -3.97
CA PRO A 299 -11.19 19.54 -2.62
C PRO A 299 -12.50 19.89 -1.91
N ALA A 300 -13.54 20.25 -2.65
CA ALA A 300 -14.86 20.63 -2.15
C ALA A 300 -15.94 19.55 -2.35
N LEU A 301 -15.57 18.37 -2.86
CA LEU A 301 -16.52 17.28 -3.11
C LEU A 301 -15.92 15.95 -2.67
N PHE A 302 -16.56 15.32 -1.68
CA PHE A 302 -16.12 14.00 -1.23
C PHE A 302 -16.41 12.94 -2.30
N VAL A 303 -15.33 12.38 -2.84
CA VAL A 303 -15.35 11.20 -3.71
C VAL A 303 -14.69 10.05 -2.95
N HIS A 304 -15.47 9.02 -2.64
CA HIS A 304 -14.95 7.84 -1.96
C HIS A 304 -14.03 7.05 -2.90
N PHE A 305 -12.75 6.96 -2.55
CA PHE A 305 -11.80 6.14 -3.28
C PHE A 305 -12.03 4.66 -2.95
N LYS A 306 -12.08 3.81 -3.98
CA LYS A 306 -12.36 2.37 -3.84
C LYS A 306 -11.20 1.45 -4.27
N GLY A 307 -10.06 2.03 -4.69
CA GLY A 307 -8.89 1.29 -5.20
C GLY A 307 -8.39 1.80 -6.55
#